data_AF-A0A2D5JQG2-F1
#
_entry.id   AF-A0A2D5JQG2-F1
#
_cell.length_a   1.000
_cell.length_b   1.000
_cell.length_c   1.000
_cell.angle_alpha   90.00
_cell.angle_beta   90.00
_cell.angle_gamma   90.00
#
_symmetry.space_group_name_H-M   'P 1'
#
loop_
_entity.id
_entity.type
_entity.pdbx_description
1 polymer ?
#
loop_
_entity_poly.entity_id
_entity_poly.type
_entity_poly.pdbx_seq_one_letter_code
_entity_poly.pdbx_strand_id
1 'polypeptide(L)'
;MNKSNHYISFILLLLLSISVAAQNKSRKQLESDRKRIKKEIKMVNKLLFDVKKSEKNALEDLKDLNQKITVREKYISTINKEVQSLSSEIVLYEKEIKELDEKLVALKKDYAAMIYKSYKSKSQQSRTLFLFSSESFYQAYKRVKYMKQYASFRKKQGEELAMVSSQVSQLKDSLFFQKQLKDTLLSNEQDQIFKVELDKLDQKKLISQIKKKEKKYKKSLQQKQQEEKKISK
;
A
#
# COMPACT_ATOMS: atom_id res chain seq x y z
N MET A 1 3.35 -26.16 42.77
CA MET A 1 3.22 -25.89 41.31
C MET A 1 4.13 -24.71 40.95
N ASN A 2 5.13 -24.98 40.10
CA ASN A 2 6.37 -24.21 39.96
C ASN A 2 6.17 -22.83 39.30
N LYS A 3 6.37 -21.76 40.08
CA LYS A 3 6.44 -20.37 39.58
C LYS A 3 7.48 -20.20 38.45
N SER A 4 8.56 -21.00 38.44
CA SER A 4 9.59 -21.01 37.39
C SER A 4 9.05 -21.40 36.00
N ASN A 5 8.09 -22.33 35.93
CA ASN A 5 7.53 -22.79 34.65
C ASN A 5 6.64 -21.73 33.98
N HIS A 6 6.06 -20.81 34.76
CA HIS A 6 5.26 -19.71 34.23
C HIS A 6 6.12 -18.64 33.54
N TYR A 7 7.32 -18.35 34.06
CA TYR A 7 8.25 -17.40 33.44
C TYR A 7 8.82 -17.94 32.11
N ILE A 8 9.14 -19.24 32.06
CA ILE A 8 9.62 -19.89 30.83
C ILE A 8 8.52 -19.89 29.75
N SER A 9 7.27 -20.17 30.13
CA SER A 9 6.12 -20.10 29.22
C SER A 9 5.87 -18.68 28.69
N PHE A 10 6.02 -17.66 29.55
CA PHE A 10 5.87 -16.25 29.16
C PHE A 10 6.97 -15.80 28.18
N ILE A 11 8.22 -16.21 28.40
CA ILE A 11 9.33 -15.90 27.50
C ILE A 11 9.16 -16.59 26.14
N LEU A 12 8.67 -17.83 26.12
CA LEU A 12 8.37 -18.55 24.88
C LEU A 12 7.25 -17.88 24.07
N LEU A 13 6.21 -17.37 24.75
CA LEU A 13 5.11 -16.62 24.12
C LEU A 13 5.58 -15.27 23.54
N LEU A 14 6.52 -14.61 24.23
CA LEU A 14 7.14 -13.36 23.77
C LEU A 14 8.02 -13.59 22.51
N LEU A 15 8.77 -14.69 22.46
CA LEU A 15 9.60 -15.05 21.30
C LEU A 15 8.76 -15.46 20.08
N LEU A 16 7.60 -16.11 20.31
CA LEU A 16 6.67 -16.45 19.22
C LEU A 16 6.03 -15.20 18.60
N SER A 17 5.74 -14.17 19.39
CA SER A 17 5.10 -12.94 18.91
C SER A 17 6.04 -12.03 18.11
N ILE A 18 7.33 -12.00 18.44
CA ILE A 18 8.35 -11.27 17.65
C ILE A 18 8.53 -11.91 16.25
N SER A 19 8.40 -13.23 16.17
CA SER A 19 8.53 -13.98 14.91
C SER A 19 7.43 -13.66 13.90
N VAL A 20 6.20 -13.40 14.36
CA VAL A 20 5.05 -13.05 13.51
C VAL A 20 5.18 -11.62 12.97
N ALA A 21 5.69 -10.68 13.77
CA ALA A 21 5.90 -9.30 13.33
C ALA A 21 6.98 -9.19 12.23
N ALA A 22 7.98 -10.08 12.22
CA ALA A 22 9.04 -10.11 11.20
C ALA A 22 8.58 -10.66 9.83
N GLN A 23 7.39 -11.25 9.72
CA GLN A 23 6.90 -11.84 8.47
C GLN A 23 6.27 -10.83 7.49
N ASN A 24 5.92 -9.63 7.96
CA ASN A 24 5.27 -8.62 7.12
C ASN A 24 6.32 -7.75 6.42
N LYS A 25 6.46 -7.95 5.11
CA LYS A 25 7.29 -7.10 4.25
C LYS A 25 6.75 -5.67 4.23
N SER A 26 7.64 -4.69 4.23
CA SER A 26 7.23 -3.30 4.06
C SER A 26 6.72 -3.04 2.65
N ARG A 27 5.83 -2.04 2.48
CA ARG A 27 5.34 -1.61 1.16
C ARG A 27 6.48 -1.35 0.16
N LYS A 28 7.56 -0.71 0.61
CA LYS A 28 8.75 -0.44 -0.21
C LYS A 28 9.45 -1.72 -0.68
N GLN A 29 9.50 -2.74 0.18
CA GLN A 29 10.03 -4.06 -0.20
C GLN A 29 9.11 -4.76 -1.21
N LEU A 30 7.80 -4.71 -1.01
CA LEU A 30 6.81 -5.26 -1.94
C LEU A 30 6.90 -4.58 -3.32
N GLU A 31 7.05 -3.26 -3.37
CA GLU A 31 7.23 -2.50 -4.60
C GLU A 31 8.52 -2.91 -5.35
N SER A 32 9.62 -3.09 -4.61
CA SER A 32 10.90 -3.56 -5.14
C SER A 32 10.78 -4.98 -5.70
N ASP A 33 10.15 -5.88 -4.95
CA ASP A 33 9.87 -7.25 -5.37
C ASP A 33 9.00 -7.27 -6.63
N ARG A 34 7.94 -6.46 -6.68
CA ARG A 34 7.07 -6.31 -7.86
C ARG A 34 7.89 -5.87 -9.07
N LYS A 35 8.75 -4.85 -8.93
CA LYS A 35 9.62 -4.38 -10.02
C LYS A 35 10.61 -5.45 -10.48
N ARG A 36 11.22 -6.19 -9.56
CA ARG A 36 12.12 -7.31 -9.87
C ARG A 36 11.39 -8.44 -10.60
N ILE A 37 10.26 -8.90 -10.08
CA ILE A 37 9.47 -9.97 -10.70
C ILE A 37 8.94 -9.52 -12.07
N LYS A 38 8.57 -8.24 -12.25
CA LYS A 38 8.19 -7.71 -13.58
C LYS A 38 9.33 -7.85 -14.60
N LYS A 39 10.59 -7.64 -14.18
CA LYS A 39 11.76 -7.88 -15.04
C LYS A 39 11.94 -9.37 -15.32
N GLU A 40 11.74 -10.23 -14.32
CA GLU A 40 11.76 -11.69 -14.50
C GLU A 40 10.70 -12.14 -15.52
N ILE A 41 9.46 -11.61 -15.46
CA ILE A 41 8.42 -11.88 -16.46
C ILE A 41 8.88 -11.50 -17.87
N LYS A 42 9.51 -10.32 -18.03
CA LYS A 42 10.02 -9.89 -19.34
C LYS A 42 11.13 -10.81 -19.84
N MET A 43 12.04 -11.22 -18.96
CA MET A 43 13.12 -12.13 -19.30
C MET A 43 12.60 -13.50 -19.69
N VAL A 44 11.69 -14.08 -18.90
CA VAL A 44 11.03 -15.36 -19.22
C VAL A 44 10.32 -15.24 -20.57
N ASN A 45 9.50 -14.22 -20.80
CA ASN A 45 8.82 -14.04 -22.09
C ASN A 45 9.79 -13.93 -23.28
N LYS A 46 10.93 -13.24 -23.11
CA LYS A 46 11.95 -13.12 -24.16
C LYS A 46 12.59 -14.48 -24.46
N LEU A 47 13.03 -15.18 -23.41
CA LEU A 47 13.62 -16.52 -23.54
C LEU A 47 12.65 -17.48 -24.24
N LEU A 48 11.37 -17.46 -23.87
CA LEU A 48 10.33 -18.26 -24.51
C LEU A 48 10.14 -17.94 -26.00
N PHE A 49 10.20 -16.67 -26.36
CA PHE A 49 10.07 -16.26 -27.76
C PHE A 49 11.29 -16.68 -28.60
N ASP A 50 12.49 -16.50 -28.06
CA ASP A 50 13.74 -16.89 -28.72
C ASP A 50 13.83 -18.41 -28.88
N VAL A 51 13.42 -19.15 -27.86
CA VAL A 51 13.31 -20.61 -27.87
C VAL A 51 12.29 -21.11 -28.88
N LYS A 52 11.13 -20.46 -29.02
CA LYS A 52 10.08 -20.92 -29.94
C LYS A 52 10.52 -20.87 -31.42
N LYS A 53 11.58 -20.12 -31.74
CA LYS A 53 12.21 -20.11 -33.08
C LYS A 53 13.09 -21.35 -33.33
N SER A 54 13.54 -22.03 -32.27
CA SER A 54 14.19 -23.34 -32.35
C SER A 54 13.15 -24.45 -32.19
N GLU A 55 13.20 -25.50 -33.01
CA GLU A 55 12.28 -26.64 -32.88
C GLU A 55 12.50 -27.38 -31.54
N LYS A 56 11.70 -27.07 -30.53
CA LYS A 56 11.65 -27.79 -29.24
C LYS A 56 10.59 -28.87 -29.21
N ASN A 57 10.76 -29.83 -28.30
CA ASN A 57 9.74 -30.83 -28.03
C ASN A 57 8.63 -30.30 -27.08
N ALA A 58 7.45 -30.90 -27.17
CA ALA A 58 6.27 -30.46 -26.42
C ALA A 58 6.42 -30.50 -24.89
N LEU A 59 7.33 -31.33 -24.35
CA LEU A 59 7.56 -31.43 -22.90
C LEU A 59 8.33 -30.21 -22.38
N GLU A 60 9.32 -29.74 -23.15
CA GLU A 60 10.05 -28.52 -22.84
C GLU A 60 9.15 -27.29 -22.94
N ASP A 61 8.33 -27.19 -23.98
CA ASP A 61 7.32 -26.11 -24.11
C ASP A 61 6.38 -26.05 -22.89
N LEU A 62 6.02 -27.22 -22.33
CA LEU A 62 5.15 -27.29 -21.16
C LEU A 62 5.87 -26.80 -19.91
N LYS A 63 7.14 -27.17 -19.71
CA LYS A 63 7.97 -26.69 -18.60
C LYS A 63 8.12 -25.16 -18.65
N ASP A 64 8.42 -24.67 -19.83
CA ASP A 64 8.61 -23.26 -20.16
C ASP A 64 7.33 -22.44 -19.89
N LEU A 65 6.17 -22.94 -20.32
CA LEU A 65 4.86 -22.34 -20.03
C LEU A 65 4.50 -22.38 -18.53
N ASN A 66 4.81 -23.48 -17.83
CA ASN A 66 4.59 -23.57 -16.38
C ASN A 66 5.41 -22.51 -15.64
N GLN A 67 6.68 -22.33 -16.02
CA GLN A 67 7.53 -21.30 -15.42
C GLN A 67 6.97 -19.90 -15.64
N LYS A 68 6.46 -19.60 -16.84
CA LYS A 68 5.77 -18.34 -17.14
C LYS A 68 4.58 -18.10 -16.22
N ILE A 69 3.71 -19.11 -16.07
CA ILE A 69 2.53 -19.05 -15.18
C ILE A 69 2.97 -18.79 -13.75
N THR A 70 3.93 -19.55 -13.22
CA THR A 70 4.42 -19.41 -11.84
C THR A 70 4.97 -18.01 -11.55
N VAL A 71 5.76 -17.43 -12.46
CA VAL A 71 6.31 -16.07 -12.27
C VAL A 71 5.20 -15.02 -12.30
N ARG A 72 4.19 -15.18 -13.17
CA ARG A 72 3.01 -14.30 -13.20
C ARG A 72 2.17 -14.41 -11.93
N GLU A 73 1.91 -15.61 -11.43
CA GLU A 73 1.17 -15.84 -10.17
C GLU A 73 1.90 -15.22 -8.97
N LYS A 74 3.23 -15.32 -8.93
CA LYS A 74 4.06 -14.64 -7.93
C LYS A 74 3.93 -13.12 -8.01
N TYR A 75 3.89 -12.56 -9.22
CA TYR A 75 3.69 -11.13 -9.43
C TYR A 75 2.31 -10.66 -8.97
N ILE A 76 1.25 -11.40 -9.32
CA ILE A 76 -0.14 -11.16 -8.85
C ILE A 76 -0.20 -11.19 -7.32
N SER A 77 0.40 -12.21 -6.69
CA SER A 77 0.46 -12.30 -5.23
C SER A 77 1.19 -11.12 -4.58
N THR A 78 2.24 -10.61 -5.24
CA THR A 78 2.99 -9.43 -4.76
C THR A 78 2.15 -8.16 -4.88
N ILE A 79 1.42 -7.97 -5.98
CA ILE A 79 0.48 -6.86 -6.15
C ILE A 79 -0.59 -6.90 -5.06
N ASN A 80 -1.21 -8.05 -4.83
CA ASN A 80 -2.23 -8.23 -3.78
C ASN A 80 -1.75 -7.78 -2.40
N LYS A 81 -0.55 -8.21 -2.01
CA LYS A 81 0.06 -7.82 -0.73
C LYS A 81 0.31 -6.31 -0.67
N GLU A 82 0.75 -5.71 -1.76
CA GLU A 82 0.97 -4.27 -1.83
C GLU A 82 -0.34 -3.48 -1.77
N VAL A 83 -1.40 -3.94 -2.46
CA VAL A 83 -2.75 -3.38 -2.39
C VAL A 83 -3.33 -3.48 -0.98
N GLN A 84 -3.10 -4.59 -0.28
CA GLN A 84 -3.54 -4.76 1.11
C GLN A 84 -2.81 -3.78 2.03
N SER A 85 -1.47 -3.69 1.94
CA SER A 85 -0.67 -2.71 2.69
C SER A 85 -1.14 -1.28 2.43
N LEU A 86 -1.33 -0.93 1.16
CA LEU A 86 -1.79 0.39 0.74
C LEU A 86 -3.22 0.70 1.24
N SER A 87 -4.09 -0.31 1.29
CA SER A 87 -5.44 -0.14 1.83
C SER A 87 -5.42 0.15 3.32
N SER A 88 -4.54 -0.52 4.08
CA SER A 88 -4.36 -0.22 5.50
C SER A 88 -3.79 1.18 5.74
N GLU A 89 -2.80 1.61 4.94
CA GLU A 89 -2.25 2.97 5.00
C GLU A 89 -3.31 4.04 4.67
N ILE A 90 -4.12 3.82 3.64
CA ILE A 90 -5.24 4.70 3.26
C ILE A 90 -6.22 4.90 4.42
N VAL A 91 -6.61 3.82 5.10
CA VAL A 91 -7.54 3.90 6.25
C VAL A 91 -6.94 4.74 7.39
N LEU A 92 -5.65 4.60 7.66
CA LEU A 92 -4.96 5.39 8.68
C LEU A 92 -4.94 6.88 8.29
N TYR A 93 -4.62 7.20 7.04
CA TYR A 93 -4.62 8.58 6.57
C TYR A 93 -6.01 9.21 6.55
N GLU A 94 -7.06 8.47 6.17
CA GLU A 94 -8.43 8.96 6.22
C GLU A 94 -8.84 9.31 7.66
N LYS A 95 -8.44 8.49 8.63
CA LYS A 95 -8.68 8.76 10.05
C LYS A 95 -7.92 10.01 10.52
N GLU A 96 -6.63 10.11 10.20
CA GLU A 96 -5.79 11.26 10.56
C GLU A 96 -6.33 12.57 9.96
N ILE A 97 -6.71 12.55 8.67
CA ILE A 97 -7.31 13.70 8.00
C ILE A 97 -8.62 14.11 8.69
N LYS A 98 -9.46 13.16 9.07
CA LYS A 98 -10.70 13.45 9.79
C LYS A 98 -10.44 14.13 11.13
N GLU A 99 -9.52 13.61 11.93
CA GLU A 99 -9.15 14.20 13.22
C GLU A 99 -8.58 15.63 13.06
N LEU A 100 -7.74 15.85 12.05
CA LEU A 100 -7.18 17.17 11.76
C LEU A 100 -8.22 18.14 11.19
N ASP A 101 -9.16 17.69 10.37
CA ASP A 101 -10.27 18.50 9.87
C ASP A 101 -11.19 18.95 11.02
N GLU A 102 -11.53 18.06 11.95
CA GLU A 102 -12.29 18.40 13.16
C GLU A 102 -11.56 19.44 14.01
N LYS A 103 -10.25 19.26 14.23
CA LYS A 103 -9.40 20.24 14.92
C LYS A 103 -9.37 21.58 14.18
N LEU A 104 -9.25 21.55 12.85
CA LEU A 104 -9.21 22.74 12.02
C LEU A 104 -10.52 23.52 12.09
N VAL A 105 -11.67 22.84 12.11
CA VAL A 105 -12.99 23.48 12.28
C VAL A 105 -13.09 24.16 13.65
N ALA A 106 -12.65 23.49 14.72
CA ALA A 106 -12.63 24.08 16.06
C ALA A 106 -11.73 25.33 16.11
N LEU A 107 -10.50 25.25 15.58
CA LEU A 107 -9.58 26.38 15.52
C LEU A 107 -10.15 27.55 14.71
N LYS A 108 -10.79 27.28 13.57
CA LYS A 108 -11.45 28.32 12.75
C LYS A 108 -12.56 29.02 13.51
N LYS A 109 -13.39 28.25 14.24
CA LYS A 109 -14.49 28.79 15.04
C LYS A 109 -13.97 29.68 16.16
N ASP A 110 -12.97 29.23 16.91
CA ASP A 110 -12.39 29.98 18.02
C ASP A 110 -11.68 31.25 17.53
N TYR A 111 -10.93 31.15 16.43
CA TYR A 111 -10.30 32.29 15.80
C TYR A 111 -11.33 33.32 15.30
N ALA A 112 -12.39 32.87 14.63
CA ALA A 112 -13.46 33.75 14.16
C ALA A 112 -14.17 34.45 15.33
N ALA A 113 -14.48 33.74 16.41
CA ALA A 113 -15.08 34.32 17.61
C ALA A 113 -14.16 35.38 18.25
N MET A 114 -12.86 35.13 18.29
CA MET A 114 -11.86 36.08 18.78
C MET A 114 -11.77 37.34 17.91
N ILE A 115 -11.78 37.19 16.58
CA ILE A 115 -11.78 38.32 15.63
C ILE A 115 -13.08 39.13 15.76
N TYR A 116 -14.23 38.48 15.85
CA TYR A 116 -15.52 39.15 16.02
C TYR A 116 -15.57 39.95 17.34
N LYS A 117 -15.13 39.37 18.46
CA LYS A 117 -15.03 40.08 19.75
C LYS A 117 -14.04 41.27 19.69
N SER A 118 -12.91 41.10 19.00
CA SER A 118 -11.95 42.19 18.74
C SER A 118 -12.57 43.33 17.95
N TYR A 119 -13.41 43.03 16.96
CA TYR A 119 -14.08 44.02 16.13
C TYR A 119 -15.16 44.78 16.93
N LYS A 120 -16.03 44.06 17.64
CA LYS A 120 -17.10 44.66 18.47
C LYS A 120 -16.54 45.58 19.57
N SER A 121 -15.45 45.18 20.23
CA SER A 121 -14.80 46.02 21.25
C SER A 121 -14.15 47.28 20.68
N LYS A 122 -13.52 47.22 19.49
CA LYS A 122 -13.00 48.40 18.79
C LYS A 122 -14.11 49.40 18.41
N SER A 123 -15.29 48.91 18.04
CA SER A 123 -16.45 49.76 17.72
C SER A 123 -17.02 50.47 18.95
N GLN A 124 -16.85 49.91 20.15
CA GLN A 124 -17.37 50.47 21.40
C GLN A 124 -16.40 51.45 22.09
N GLN A 125 -15.09 51.21 22.04
CA GLN A 125 -14.05 52.09 22.58
C GLN A 125 -12.80 52.05 21.69
N SER A 126 -12.39 53.22 21.16
CA SER A 126 -11.10 53.35 20.46
C SER A 126 -9.97 52.86 21.38
N ARG A 127 -8.97 52.16 20.83
CA ARG A 127 -7.79 51.71 21.59
C ARG A 127 -7.11 52.86 22.33
N THR A 128 -7.09 54.03 21.72
CA THR A 128 -6.53 55.25 22.31
C THR A 128 -7.39 55.74 23.48
N LEU A 129 -8.71 55.74 23.31
CA LEU A 129 -9.66 56.09 24.37
C LEU A 129 -9.57 55.11 25.56
N PHE A 130 -9.40 53.81 25.31
CA PHE A 130 -9.20 52.80 26.36
C PHE A 130 -7.90 52.99 27.13
N LEU A 131 -6.83 53.49 26.49
CA LEU A 131 -5.59 53.80 27.20
C LEU A 131 -5.70 55.11 27.98
N PHE A 132 -6.32 56.14 27.41
CA PHE A 132 -6.47 57.45 28.04
C PHE A 132 -7.53 57.51 29.15
N SER A 133 -8.48 56.57 29.17
CA SER A 133 -9.42 56.39 30.29
C SER A 133 -8.82 55.64 31.49
N SER A 134 -7.50 55.68 31.66
CA SER A 134 -6.82 55.05 32.79
C SER A 134 -6.74 56.02 33.96
N GLU A 135 -7.07 55.57 35.17
CA GLU A 135 -7.00 56.30 36.43
C GLU A 135 -5.56 56.57 36.89
N SER A 136 -4.59 55.80 36.38
CA SER A 136 -3.17 55.98 36.71
C SER A 136 -2.24 55.49 35.59
N PHE A 137 -1.00 55.97 35.61
CA PHE A 137 0.07 55.49 34.72
C PHE A 137 0.31 53.98 34.87
N TYR A 138 0.25 53.45 36.10
CA TYR A 138 0.38 52.02 36.34
C TYR A 138 -0.74 51.21 35.70
N GLN A 139 -1.99 51.70 35.75
CA GLN A 139 -3.12 51.06 35.08
C GLN A 139 -2.96 51.09 33.55
N ALA A 140 -2.53 52.22 32.98
CA ALA A 140 -2.24 52.36 31.56
C ALA A 140 -1.14 51.39 31.09
N TYR A 141 -0.05 51.27 31.86
CA TYR A 141 1.03 50.32 31.61
C TYR A 141 0.53 48.87 31.57
N LYS A 142 -0.29 48.46 32.55
CA LYS A 142 -0.92 47.13 32.56
C LYS A 142 -1.80 46.91 31.32
N ARG A 143 -2.65 47.87 30.95
CA ARG A 143 -3.51 47.81 29.75
C ARG A 143 -2.67 47.61 28.47
N VAL A 144 -1.56 48.33 28.30
CA VAL A 144 -0.63 48.14 27.18
C VAL A 144 -0.05 46.72 27.16
N LYS A 145 0.39 46.21 28.32
CA LYS A 145 0.93 44.85 28.43
C LYS A 145 -0.10 43.79 28.02
N TYR A 146 -1.35 43.92 28.47
CA TYR A 146 -2.44 43.03 28.07
C TYR A 146 -2.73 43.09 26.56
N MET A 147 -2.73 44.29 25.98
CA MET A 147 -2.93 44.45 24.53
C MET A 147 -1.83 43.76 23.72
N LYS A 148 -0.58 43.83 24.17
CA LYS A 148 0.55 43.11 23.55
C LYS A 148 0.38 41.59 23.67
N GLN A 149 0.04 41.09 24.85
CA GLN A 149 -0.21 39.66 25.07
C GLN A 149 -1.34 39.14 24.17
N TYR A 150 -2.44 39.89 24.08
CA TYR A 150 -3.57 39.54 23.22
C TYR A 150 -3.19 39.54 21.74
N ALA A 151 -2.43 40.54 21.26
CA ALA A 151 -1.93 40.57 19.89
C ALA A 151 -1.01 39.38 19.59
N SER A 152 -0.13 39.01 20.52
CA SER A 152 0.75 37.84 20.40
C SER A 152 -0.05 36.54 20.33
N PHE A 153 -1.07 36.37 21.18
CA PHE A 153 -1.94 35.21 21.18
C PHE A 153 -2.69 35.05 19.85
N ARG A 154 -3.23 36.16 19.31
CA ARG A 154 -3.88 36.18 17.98
C ARG A 154 -2.95 35.74 16.86
N LYS A 155 -1.71 36.23 16.88
CA LYS A 155 -0.69 35.87 15.90
C LYS A 155 -0.41 34.36 15.95
N LYS A 156 -0.16 33.84 17.16
CA LYS A 156 0.10 32.41 17.37
C LYS A 156 -1.06 31.51 16.91
N GLN A 157 -2.31 31.89 17.19
CA GLN A 157 -3.47 31.14 16.69
C GLN A 157 -3.59 31.16 15.17
N GLY A 158 -3.28 32.29 14.52
CA GLY A 158 -3.25 32.38 13.06
C GLY A 158 -2.17 31.50 12.44
N GLU A 159 -0.98 31.46 13.04
CA GLU A 159 0.13 30.61 12.63
C GLU A 159 -0.20 29.11 12.81
N GLU A 160 -0.78 28.73 13.95
CA GLU A 160 -1.26 27.36 14.19
C GLU A 160 -2.33 26.95 13.17
N LEU A 161 -3.29 27.83 12.90
CA LEU A 161 -4.34 27.59 11.92
C LEU A 161 -3.77 27.37 10.51
N ALA A 162 -2.80 28.19 10.10
CA ALA A 162 -2.13 28.06 8.81
C ALA A 162 -1.34 26.75 8.71
N MET A 163 -0.61 26.39 9.77
CA MET A 163 0.15 25.14 9.85
C MET A 163 -0.78 23.91 9.71
N VAL A 164 -1.82 23.82 10.54
CA VAL A 164 -2.78 22.69 10.51
C VAL A 164 -3.49 22.61 9.16
N SER A 165 -3.88 23.76 8.59
CA SER A 165 -4.51 23.80 7.27
C SER A 165 -3.57 23.28 6.17
N SER A 166 -2.28 23.62 6.23
CA SER A 166 -1.28 23.12 5.29
C SER A 166 -1.07 21.61 5.43
N GLN A 167 -0.99 21.11 6.67
CA GLN A 167 -0.84 19.67 6.94
C GLN A 167 -2.02 18.87 6.40
N VAL A 168 -3.25 19.32 6.65
CA VAL A 168 -4.47 18.70 6.11
C VAL A 168 -4.44 18.66 4.58
N SER A 169 -4.04 19.76 3.93
CA SER A 169 -3.96 19.81 2.46
C SER A 169 -2.95 18.79 1.93
N GLN A 170 -1.74 18.75 2.49
CA GLN A 170 -0.68 17.82 2.08
C GLN A 170 -1.10 16.35 2.28
N LEU A 171 -1.78 16.05 3.39
CA LEU A 171 -2.29 14.70 3.64
C LEU A 171 -3.39 14.31 2.64
N LYS A 172 -4.30 15.23 2.29
CA LYS A 172 -5.33 15.00 1.27
C LYS A 172 -4.73 14.73 -0.11
N ASP A 173 -3.70 15.49 -0.50
CA ASP A 173 -2.98 15.27 -1.75
C ASP A 173 -2.28 13.89 -1.75
N SER A 174 -1.60 13.55 -0.66
CA SER A 174 -0.96 12.23 -0.50
C SER A 174 -1.96 11.09 -0.56
N LEU A 175 -3.12 11.24 0.11
CA LEU A 175 -4.20 10.26 0.08
C LEU A 175 -4.74 10.06 -1.35
N PHE A 176 -4.90 11.15 -2.10
CA PHE A 176 -5.34 11.09 -3.50
C PHE A 176 -4.37 10.26 -4.35
N PHE A 177 -3.06 10.56 -4.29
CA PHE A 177 -2.05 9.79 -5.03
C PHE A 177 -2.01 8.32 -4.63
N GLN A 178 -2.20 8.01 -3.34
CA GLN A 178 -2.26 6.63 -2.86
C GLN A 178 -3.46 5.86 -3.40
N LYS A 179 -4.64 6.50 -3.47
CA LYS A 179 -5.82 5.91 -4.10
C LYS A 179 -5.60 5.64 -5.58
N GLN A 180 -5.05 6.60 -6.33
CA GLN A 180 -4.72 6.41 -7.74
C GLN A 180 -3.72 5.26 -7.98
N LEU A 181 -2.69 5.16 -7.12
CA LEU A 181 -1.74 4.06 -7.20
C LEU A 181 -2.43 2.70 -6.94
N LYS A 182 -3.34 2.64 -5.96
CA LYS A 182 -4.11 1.43 -5.65
C LYS A 182 -4.93 0.99 -6.86
N ASP A 183 -5.63 1.92 -7.51
CA ASP A 183 -6.44 1.64 -8.69
C ASP A 183 -5.59 1.14 -9.86
N THR A 184 -4.41 1.77 -10.05
CA THR A 184 -3.43 1.32 -11.06
C THR A 184 -2.95 -0.11 -10.78
N LEU A 185 -2.72 -0.45 -9.51
CA LEU A 185 -2.30 -1.79 -9.12
C LEU A 185 -3.37 -2.84 -9.36
N LEU A 186 -4.62 -2.53 -9.00
CA LEU A 186 -5.77 -3.41 -9.23
C LEU A 186 -6.00 -3.67 -10.73
N SER A 187 -5.93 -2.63 -11.56
CA SER A 187 -6.00 -2.78 -13.02
C SER A 187 -4.86 -3.67 -13.54
N ASN A 188 -3.63 -3.45 -13.05
CA ASN A 188 -2.50 -4.28 -13.46
C ASN A 188 -2.66 -5.75 -13.03
N GLU A 189 -3.24 -5.99 -11.86
CA GLU A 189 -3.54 -7.32 -11.35
C GLU A 189 -4.52 -8.06 -12.27
N GLN A 190 -5.65 -7.43 -12.61
CA GLN A 190 -6.68 -7.97 -13.49
C GLN A 190 -6.08 -8.36 -14.86
N ASP A 191 -5.25 -7.49 -15.43
CA ASP A 191 -4.53 -7.77 -16.67
C ASP A 191 -3.64 -9.03 -16.58
N GLN A 192 -3.00 -9.25 -15.43
CA GLN A 192 -2.16 -10.44 -15.25
C GLN A 192 -2.98 -11.70 -15.01
N ILE A 193 -4.10 -11.60 -14.27
CA ILE A 193 -5.04 -12.71 -14.07
C ILE A 193 -5.52 -13.22 -15.43
N PHE A 194 -5.99 -12.32 -16.29
CA PHE A 194 -6.44 -12.67 -17.64
C PHE A 194 -5.33 -13.38 -18.45
N LYS A 195 -4.09 -12.87 -18.38
CA LYS A 195 -2.94 -13.51 -19.07
C LYS A 195 -2.62 -14.90 -18.50
N VAL A 196 -2.74 -15.11 -17.19
CA VAL A 196 -2.56 -16.41 -16.56
C VAL A 196 -3.65 -17.38 -17.00
N GLU A 197 -4.90 -16.93 -17.13
CA GLU A 197 -6.00 -17.76 -17.63
C GLU A 197 -5.76 -18.23 -19.07
N LEU A 198 -5.32 -17.32 -19.96
CA LEU A 198 -4.91 -17.68 -21.31
C LEU A 198 -3.75 -18.69 -21.32
N ASP A 199 -2.70 -18.43 -20.54
CA ASP A 199 -1.54 -19.33 -20.43
C ASP A 199 -1.98 -20.72 -19.89
N LYS A 200 -2.94 -20.79 -18.96
CA LYS A 200 -3.52 -22.06 -18.45
C LYS A 200 -4.35 -22.81 -19.50
N LEU A 201 -5.03 -22.11 -20.41
CA LEU A 201 -5.73 -22.76 -21.52
C LEU A 201 -4.74 -23.44 -22.48
N ASP A 202 -3.63 -22.76 -22.79
CA ASP A 202 -2.59 -23.32 -23.66
C ASP A 202 -1.86 -24.49 -22.97
N GLN A 203 -1.63 -24.40 -21.66
CA GLN A 203 -1.10 -25.50 -20.85
C GLN A 203 -1.97 -26.76 -20.97
N LYS A 204 -3.29 -26.62 -20.85
CA LYS A 204 -4.24 -27.73 -21.01
C LYS A 204 -4.19 -28.35 -22.41
N LYS A 205 -4.09 -27.53 -23.46
CA LYS A 205 -3.96 -28.02 -24.85
C LYS A 205 -2.68 -28.84 -25.03
N LEU A 206 -1.56 -28.33 -24.53
CA LEU A 206 -0.25 -28.99 -24.66
C LEU A 206 -0.20 -30.32 -23.89
N ILE A 207 -0.74 -30.36 -22.68
CA ILE A 207 -0.89 -31.61 -21.91
C ILE A 207 -1.72 -32.64 -22.69
N SER A 208 -2.81 -32.22 -23.33
CA SER A 208 -3.64 -33.11 -24.16
C SER A 208 -2.86 -33.68 -25.34
N GLN A 209 -2.06 -32.86 -26.02
CA GLN A 209 -1.20 -33.29 -27.13
C GLN A 209 -0.14 -34.29 -26.69
N ILE A 210 0.54 -34.04 -25.55
CA ILE A 210 1.54 -34.95 -24.98
C ILE A 210 0.91 -36.30 -24.65
N LYS A 211 -0.23 -36.32 -23.95
CA LYS A 211 -0.96 -37.56 -23.61
C LYS A 211 -1.39 -38.35 -24.85
N LYS A 212 -1.80 -37.68 -25.93
CA LYS A 212 -2.14 -38.34 -27.20
C LYS A 212 -0.90 -39.02 -27.83
N LYS A 213 0.24 -38.32 -27.86
CA LYS A 213 1.50 -38.88 -28.37
C LYS A 213 1.96 -40.07 -27.52
N GLU A 214 1.92 -39.95 -26.20
CA GLU A 214 2.26 -41.02 -25.25
C GLU A 214 1.44 -42.29 -25.50
N LYS A 215 0.10 -42.16 -25.62
CA LYS A 215 -0.78 -43.29 -25.93
C LYS A 215 -0.43 -43.96 -27.27
N LYS A 216 -0.11 -43.18 -28.30
CA LYS A 216 0.30 -43.69 -29.62
C LYS A 216 1.62 -44.46 -29.53
N TYR A 217 2.61 -43.92 -28.82
CA TYR A 217 3.89 -44.61 -28.59
C TYR A 217 3.72 -45.91 -27.80
N LYS A 218 2.91 -45.91 -26.72
CA LYS A 218 2.62 -47.11 -25.94
C LYS A 218 1.97 -48.20 -26.80
N LYS A 219 1.01 -47.83 -27.66
CA LYS A 219 0.37 -48.77 -28.61
C LYS A 219 1.38 -49.34 -29.61
N SER A 220 2.23 -48.50 -30.19
CA SER A 220 3.26 -48.94 -31.15
C SER A 220 4.30 -49.85 -30.48
N LEU A 221 4.73 -49.55 -29.26
CA LEU A 221 5.64 -50.38 -28.49
C LEU A 221 5.02 -51.76 -28.19
N GLN A 222 3.76 -51.79 -27.78
CA GLN A 222 3.03 -53.05 -27.57
C GLN A 222 2.93 -53.89 -28.85
N GLN A 223 2.68 -53.27 -30.00
CA GLN A 223 2.65 -53.95 -31.29
C GLN A 223 4.01 -54.54 -31.65
N LYS A 224 5.10 -53.76 -31.54
CA LYS A 224 6.47 -54.26 -31.78
C LYS A 224 6.85 -55.42 -30.85
N GLN A 225 6.50 -55.32 -29.56
CA GLN A 225 6.72 -56.41 -28.60
C GLN A 225 5.93 -57.68 -28.94
N GLN A 226 4.72 -57.54 -29.51
CA GLN A 226 3.95 -58.69 -29.98
C GLN A 226 4.55 -59.31 -31.24
N GLU A 227 5.08 -58.51 -32.15
CA GLU A 227 5.78 -58.96 -33.36
C GLU A 227 7.08 -59.69 -33.00
N GLU A 228 7.91 -59.15 -32.10
CA GLU A 228 9.12 -59.82 -31.60
C GLU A 228 8.81 -61.19 -31.00
N LYS A 229 7.76 -61.29 -30.17
CA LYS A 229 7.32 -62.56 -29.57
C LYS A 229 6.84 -63.60 -30.58
N LYS A 230 6.41 -63.18 -31.78
CA LYS A 230 6.01 -64.08 -32.87
C LYS A 230 7.21 -64.57 -33.67
N ILE A 231 8.29 -63.79 -33.71
CA ILE A 231 9.54 -64.12 -34.43
C ILE A 231 10.45 -65.00 -33.56
N SER A 232 10.38 -64.86 -32.23
CA SER A 232 11.15 -65.66 -31.27
C SER A 232 10.50 -67.01 -30.91
N LYS A 233 9.54 -67.48 -31.70
CA LYS A 233 8.86 -68.79 -31.58
C LYS A 233 9.14 -69.60 -32.84
#